data_AF-A0A0C7N5M7-F1
#
_entry.id   AF-A0A0C7N5M7-F1
#
_cell.length_a   1.000
_cell.length_b   1.000
_cell.length_c   1.000
_cell.angle_alpha   90.00
_cell.angle_beta   90.00
_cell.angle_gamma   90.00
#
_symmetry.space_group_name_H-M   'P 1'
#
loop_
_entity.id
_entity.type
_entity.pdbx_description
1 polymer ?
#
loop_
_entity_poly.entity_id
_entity_poly.type
_entity_poly.pdbx_seq_one_letter_code
_entity_poly.pdbx_strand_id
1 'polypeptide(L)'
;MVATVKHRKFGEESEALKDVPAEIPENNVSYHADNDSDSEDDDDDDAPEEAGLSSSKSTVERQESDRLRAVEREQELLKEKRRKQNSRFAEQQGQKRSKQMQDFEAVLKQREQNENNHDDNNDDIVPDQLPEDFFDNLAEQEARQITAKPTHVNFNDLNDEDFSADVKAELQKQKKKTLRHLRKTTLKRGPVKVTLLASMSSTRTLAPQKDSTVLNKKDKWLKRKALGRKR
;
A
#
# COMPACT_ATOMS: atom_id res chain seq x y z
N MET A 1 -10.51 -37.74 12.02
CA MET A 1 -11.47 -37.22 11.03
C MET A 1 -10.86 -35.96 10.44
N VAL A 2 -10.46 -35.99 9.16
CA VAL A 2 -9.73 -34.89 8.51
C VAL A 2 -10.75 -33.90 7.95
N ALA A 3 -10.73 -32.67 8.44
CA ALA A 3 -11.60 -31.60 7.96
C ALA A 3 -11.12 -31.12 6.58
N THR A 4 -11.94 -31.29 5.56
CA THR A 4 -11.68 -30.75 4.22
C THR A 4 -12.08 -29.27 4.18
N VAL A 5 -11.10 -28.40 3.91
CA VAL A 5 -11.33 -26.97 3.71
C VAL A 5 -11.93 -26.78 2.32
N LYS A 6 -13.22 -26.44 2.26
CA LYS A 6 -13.89 -26.09 0.99
C LYS A 6 -13.49 -24.68 0.58
N HIS A 7 -12.91 -24.53 -0.62
CA HIS A 7 -12.62 -23.23 -1.21
C HIS A 7 -13.92 -22.56 -1.69
N ARG A 8 -14.22 -21.38 -1.15
CA ARG A 8 -15.37 -20.54 -1.50
C ARG A 8 -15.02 -19.73 -2.76
N LYS A 9 -15.83 -19.85 -3.83
CA LYS A 9 -15.67 -19.05 -5.05
C LYS A 9 -16.45 -17.75 -4.92
N PHE A 10 -15.87 -16.65 -5.40
CA PHE A 10 -16.54 -15.34 -5.45
C PHE A 10 -17.79 -15.43 -6.35
N GLY A 11 -18.97 -15.25 -5.76
CA GLY A 11 -20.26 -15.37 -6.44
C GLY A 11 -21.41 -15.92 -5.57
N GLU A 12 -21.08 -16.52 -4.42
CA GLU A 12 -22.06 -17.19 -3.53
C GLU A 12 -22.71 -16.26 -2.48
N GLU A 13 -22.39 -14.95 -2.46
CA GLU A 13 -22.93 -14.00 -1.48
C GLU A 13 -24.41 -13.66 -1.66
N SER A 14 -24.98 -13.83 -2.86
CA SER A 14 -26.39 -13.52 -3.12
C SER A 14 -27.36 -14.59 -2.61
N GLU A 15 -26.89 -15.81 -2.37
CA GLU A 15 -27.74 -16.94 -1.94
C GLU A 15 -27.81 -17.07 -0.41
N ALA A 16 -26.79 -16.57 0.31
CA ALA A 16 -26.72 -16.58 1.77
C ALA A 16 -27.60 -15.52 2.47
N LEU A 17 -28.24 -14.62 1.71
CA LEU A 17 -29.12 -13.58 2.23
C LEU A 17 -30.60 -13.99 2.34
N LYS A 18 -30.97 -15.21 1.91
CA LYS A 18 -32.36 -15.70 1.99
C LYS A 18 -32.77 -16.28 3.35
N ASP A 19 -31.81 -16.64 4.21
CA ASP A 19 -32.07 -17.36 5.47
C ASP A 19 -31.81 -16.51 6.73
N VAL A 20 -31.90 -15.19 6.65
CA VAL A 20 -31.85 -14.32 7.85
C VAL A 20 -33.28 -14.06 8.36
N PRO A 21 -33.65 -14.52 9.57
CA PRO A 21 -34.93 -14.17 10.18
C PRO A 21 -34.98 -12.66 10.47
N ALA A 22 -36.02 -11.99 9.98
CA ALA A 22 -36.27 -10.58 10.27
C ALA A 22 -36.94 -10.44 11.64
N GLU A 23 -36.13 -10.32 12.71
CA GLU A 23 -36.60 -9.82 14.01
C GLU A 23 -35.81 -8.56 14.36
N ILE A 24 -36.47 -7.41 14.22
CA ILE A 24 -35.98 -6.08 14.62
C ILE A 24 -36.53 -5.82 16.03
N PRO A 25 -35.69 -5.68 17.08
CA PRO A 25 -36.16 -5.15 18.35
C PRO A 25 -36.28 -3.62 18.25
N GLU A 26 -37.51 -3.13 18.21
CA GLU A 26 -37.85 -1.72 18.44
C GLU A 26 -37.60 -1.37 19.91
N ASN A 27 -36.52 -0.64 20.20
CA ASN A 27 -36.43 0.26 21.35
C ASN A 27 -35.09 1.02 21.34
N ASN A 28 -35.15 2.32 21.06
CA ASN A 28 -34.83 3.39 22.02
C ASN A 28 -34.54 4.68 21.24
N VAL A 29 -35.59 5.48 21.04
CA VAL A 29 -35.50 6.85 20.52
C VAL A 29 -35.16 7.75 21.71
N SER A 30 -33.96 8.32 21.77
CA SER A 30 -33.67 9.49 22.61
C SER A 30 -33.42 10.69 21.72
N TYR A 31 -34.42 11.55 21.63
CA TYR A 31 -34.29 12.91 21.12
C TYR A 31 -33.36 13.69 22.05
N HIS A 32 -32.27 14.23 21.49
CA HIS A 32 -31.55 15.33 22.13
C HIS A 32 -31.51 16.47 21.12
N ALA A 33 -32.40 17.43 21.33
CA ALA A 33 -32.35 18.74 20.73
C ALA A 33 -31.31 19.59 21.48
N ASP A 34 -30.55 20.37 20.72
CA ASP A 34 -30.34 21.82 20.88
C ASP A 34 -28.91 22.32 20.55
N ASN A 35 -28.94 23.48 19.88
CA ASN A 35 -27.92 24.47 19.51
C ASN A 35 -27.10 24.28 18.23
N ASP A 36 -27.37 24.97 17.11
CA ASP A 36 -27.52 26.42 16.81
C ASP A 36 -26.22 26.97 16.18
N SER A 37 -26.28 27.24 14.87
CA SER A 37 -25.40 28.17 14.15
C SER A 37 -26.03 28.54 12.81
N ASP A 38 -26.32 29.82 12.75
CA ASP A 38 -27.06 30.68 11.82
C ASP A 38 -26.47 30.86 10.40
N SER A 39 -27.32 31.41 9.50
CA SER A 39 -27.04 32.20 8.28
C SER A 39 -26.62 31.44 6.99
N GLU A 40 -27.20 31.60 5.79
CA GLU A 40 -28.21 32.51 5.20
C GLU A 40 -28.66 31.97 3.81
N ASP A 41 -29.83 32.44 3.32
CA ASP A 41 -30.26 32.58 1.90
C ASP A 41 -30.88 31.37 1.16
N ASP A 42 -32.22 31.33 1.03
CA ASP A 42 -32.92 31.81 -0.18
C ASP A 42 -34.45 31.81 0.07
N ASP A 43 -35.09 32.95 -0.19
CA ASP A 43 -36.53 33.22 -0.05
C ASP A 43 -37.38 32.31 -0.95
N ASP A 44 -38.38 31.63 -0.38
CA ASP A 44 -39.58 31.22 -1.13
C ASP A 44 -40.77 31.10 -0.15
N ASP A 45 -41.43 32.24 0.09
CA ASP A 45 -42.69 32.38 0.83
C ASP A 45 -43.85 31.91 -0.05
N ASP A 46 -44.10 30.60 -0.08
CA ASP A 46 -45.32 30.04 -0.65
C ASP A 46 -46.05 29.23 0.43
N ALA A 47 -47.17 29.77 0.91
CA ALA A 47 -48.01 29.18 1.93
C ALA A 47 -48.43 27.76 1.54
N PRO A 48 -48.49 26.79 2.47
CA PRO A 48 -48.90 25.43 2.13
C PRO A 48 -50.39 25.42 1.78
N GLU A 49 -50.71 25.46 0.49
CA GLU A 49 -52.03 25.10 -0.01
C GLU A 49 -52.27 23.60 0.19
N GLU A 50 -53.48 23.25 0.64
CA GLU A 50 -53.95 21.88 0.88
C GLU A 50 -53.94 21.03 -0.41
N ALA A 51 -52.79 20.46 -0.76
CA ALA A 51 -52.63 19.45 -1.81
C ALA A 51 -51.69 18.32 -1.33
N GLY A 52 -52.17 17.48 -0.41
CA GLY A 52 -51.36 16.51 0.34
C GLY A 52 -50.76 15.31 -0.42
N LEU A 53 -51.02 15.15 -1.72
CA LEU A 53 -50.54 13.99 -2.51
C LEU A 53 -49.67 14.35 -3.73
N SER A 54 -49.80 15.55 -4.30
CA SER A 54 -48.97 16.01 -5.42
C SER A 54 -47.65 16.61 -4.95
N SER A 55 -47.67 17.35 -3.83
CA SER A 55 -46.50 17.94 -3.18
C SER A 55 -45.54 16.89 -2.58
N SER A 56 -46.07 15.79 -2.09
CA SER A 56 -45.27 14.65 -1.58
C SER A 56 -44.54 13.93 -2.71
N LYS A 57 -45.13 13.85 -3.91
CA LYS A 57 -44.45 13.28 -5.08
C LYS A 57 -43.32 14.17 -5.59
N SER A 58 -43.53 15.48 -5.70
CA SER A 58 -42.50 16.41 -6.16
C SER A 58 -41.33 16.52 -5.18
N THR A 59 -41.59 16.44 -3.87
CA THR A 59 -40.52 16.42 -2.85
C THR A 59 -39.68 15.15 -2.90
N VAL A 60 -40.30 13.98 -3.12
CA VAL A 60 -39.57 12.71 -3.31
C VAL A 60 -38.73 12.74 -4.60
N GLU A 61 -39.29 13.22 -5.71
CA GLU A 61 -38.55 13.37 -6.98
C GLU A 61 -37.37 14.36 -6.84
N ARG A 62 -37.55 15.46 -6.12
CA ARG A 62 -36.45 16.41 -5.82
C ARG A 62 -35.34 15.72 -5.00
N GLN A 63 -35.70 15.01 -3.93
CA GLN A 63 -34.73 14.27 -3.11
C GLN A 63 -33.99 13.18 -3.90
N GLU A 64 -34.67 12.48 -4.79
CA GLU A 64 -34.05 11.47 -5.65
C GLU A 64 -33.08 12.13 -6.65
N SER A 65 -33.47 13.25 -7.26
CA SER A 65 -32.60 13.99 -8.17
C SER A 65 -31.34 14.53 -7.47
N ASP A 66 -31.47 15.00 -6.23
CA ASP A 66 -30.34 15.51 -5.45
C ASP A 66 -29.39 14.39 -5.03
N ARG A 67 -29.92 13.21 -4.68
CA ARG A 67 -29.11 12.01 -4.42
C ARG A 67 -28.34 11.57 -5.65
N LEU A 68 -28.99 11.54 -6.82
CA LEU A 68 -28.33 11.20 -8.09
C LEU A 68 -27.21 12.17 -8.43
N ARG A 69 -27.46 13.49 -8.29
CA ARG A 69 -26.44 14.53 -8.49
C ARG A 69 -25.29 14.45 -7.49
N ALA A 70 -25.56 14.04 -6.24
CA ALA A 70 -24.52 13.83 -5.24
C ALA A 70 -23.63 12.63 -5.60
N VAL A 71 -24.24 11.50 -6.00
CA VAL A 71 -23.52 10.31 -6.44
C VAL A 71 -22.67 10.60 -7.69
N GLU A 72 -23.21 11.35 -8.66
CA GLU A 72 -22.48 11.74 -9.86
C GLU A 72 -21.23 12.58 -9.51
N ARG A 73 -21.38 13.59 -8.65
CA ARG A 73 -20.23 14.40 -8.16
C ARG A 73 -19.18 13.55 -7.46
N GLU A 74 -19.59 12.59 -6.62
CA GLU A 74 -18.64 11.69 -5.95
C GLU A 74 -17.87 10.82 -6.96
N GLN A 75 -18.57 10.30 -7.98
CA GLN A 75 -17.94 9.52 -9.04
C GLN A 75 -16.97 10.35 -9.88
N GLU A 76 -17.32 11.59 -10.21
CA GLU A 76 -16.44 12.51 -10.93
C GLU A 76 -15.17 12.82 -10.14
N LEU A 77 -15.29 13.13 -8.84
CA LEU A 77 -14.14 13.35 -7.95
C LEU A 77 -13.24 12.11 -7.88
N LEU A 78 -13.82 10.91 -7.87
CA LEU A 78 -13.06 9.66 -7.83
C LEU A 78 -12.35 9.37 -9.17
N LYS A 79 -13.01 9.65 -10.30
CA LYS A 79 -12.43 9.59 -11.65
C LYS A 79 -11.28 10.60 -11.80
N GLU A 80 -11.46 11.84 -11.32
CA GLU A 80 -10.44 12.88 -11.36
C GLU A 80 -9.22 12.51 -10.51
N LYS A 81 -9.44 11.99 -9.29
CA LYS A 81 -8.36 11.45 -8.44
C LYS A 81 -7.58 10.34 -9.15
N ARG A 82 -8.27 9.40 -9.80
CA ARG A 82 -7.63 8.33 -10.58
C ARG A 82 -6.82 8.90 -11.75
N ARG A 83 -7.36 9.90 -12.46
CA ARG A 83 -6.66 10.58 -13.57
C ARG A 83 -5.38 11.29 -13.08
N LYS A 84 -5.43 11.99 -11.95
CA LYS A 84 -4.27 12.65 -11.33
C LYS A 84 -3.19 11.65 -10.92
N GLN A 85 -3.59 10.52 -10.34
CA GLN A 85 -2.64 9.46 -9.97
C GLN A 85 -1.98 8.82 -11.20
N ASN A 86 -2.77 8.50 -12.22
CA ASN A 86 -2.25 7.93 -13.47
C ASN A 86 -1.30 8.90 -14.19
N SER A 87 -1.64 10.20 -14.22
CA SER A 87 -0.77 11.24 -14.80
C SER A 87 0.57 11.34 -14.06
N ARG A 88 0.57 11.37 -12.73
CA ARG A 88 1.80 11.36 -11.92
C ARG A 88 2.64 10.10 -12.13
N PHE A 89 1.98 8.94 -12.25
CA PHE A 89 2.68 7.69 -12.52
C PHE A 89 3.31 7.67 -13.91
N ALA A 90 2.58 8.14 -14.92
CA ALA A 90 3.10 8.27 -16.28
C ALA A 90 4.30 9.22 -16.34
N GLU A 91 4.23 10.36 -15.65
CA GLU A 91 5.34 11.31 -15.53
C GLU A 91 6.58 10.67 -14.88
N GLN A 92 6.41 9.94 -13.77
CA GLN A 92 7.52 9.24 -13.10
C GLN A 92 8.16 8.17 -14.01
N GLN A 93 7.35 7.42 -14.77
CA GLN A 93 7.86 6.45 -15.73
C GLN A 93 8.62 7.13 -16.87
N GLY A 94 8.12 8.27 -17.35
CA GLY A 94 8.80 9.10 -18.35
C GLY A 94 10.16 9.61 -17.87
N GLN A 95 10.20 10.19 -16.67
CA GLN A 95 11.45 10.66 -16.06
C GLN A 95 12.46 9.52 -15.85
N LYS A 96 11.99 8.34 -15.40
CA LYS A 96 12.85 7.17 -15.24
C LYS A 96 13.45 6.71 -16.59
N ARG A 97 12.65 6.64 -17.65
CA ARG A 97 13.12 6.27 -18.99
C ARG A 97 14.08 7.30 -19.57
N SER A 98 13.79 8.59 -19.41
CA SER A 98 14.66 9.67 -19.86
C SER A 98 16.00 9.66 -19.13
N LYS A 99 16.00 9.46 -17.81
CA LYS A 99 17.23 9.32 -17.02
C LYS A 99 18.05 8.11 -17.46
N GLN A 100 17.41 6.95 -17.67
CA GLN A 100 18.12 5.76 -18.17
C GLN A 100 18.75 5.99 -19.54
N MET A 101 18.08 6.74 -20.41
CA MET A 101 18.61 7.10 -21.74
C MET A 101 19.81 8.05 -21.63
N GLN A 102 19.73 9.06 -20.76
CA GLN A 102 20.84 9.98 -20.50
C GLN A 102 22.04 9.28 -19.84
N ASP A 103 21.79 8.40 -18.87
CA ASP A 103 22.83 7.61 -18.22
C ASP A 103 23.52 6.69 -19.25
N PHE A 104 22.74 6.07 -20.16
CA PHE A 104 23.27 5.25 -21.25
C PHE A 104 24.10 6.06 -22.25
N GLU A 105 23.62 7.24 -22.65
CA GLU A 105 24.33 8.16 -23.54
C GLU A 105 25.64 8.66 -22.90
N ALA A 106 25.63 8.98 -21.59
CA ALA A 106 26.82 9.38 -20.85
C ALA A 106 27.87 8.27 -20.79
N VAL A 107 27.45 7.02 -20.58
CA VAL A 107 28.35 5.85 -20.61
C VAL A 107 28.94 5.64 -21.99
N LEU A 108 28.13 5.78 -23.05
CA LEU A 108 28.60 5.63 -24.43
C LEU A 108 29.64 6.72 -24.77
N LYS A 109 29.35 7.97 -24.41
CA LYS A 109 30.28 9.09 -24.61
C LYS A 109 31.56 8.95 -23.78
N GLN A 110 31.48 8.43 -22.56
CA GLN A 110 32.67 8.14 -21.75
C GLN A 110 33.53 7.05 -22.40
N ARG A 111 32.90 6.03 -23.00
CA ARG A 111 33.62 4.99 -23.76
C ARG A 111 34.31 5.56 -24.99
N GLU A 112 33.62 6.37 -25.80
CA GLU A 112 34.22 7.03 -26.96
C GLU A 112 35.38 7.97 -26.58
N GLN A 113 35.27 8.68 -25.44
CA GLN A 113 36.37 9.52 -24.93
C GLN A 113 37.55 8.70 -24.40
N ASN A 114 37.31 7.51 -23.85
CA ASN A 114 38.39 6.62 -23.44
C ASN A 114 39.07 5.96 -24.65
N GLU A 115 38.33 5.65 -25.72
CA GLU A 115 38.87 5.14 -26.98
C GLU A 115 39.70 6.21 -27.70
N ASN A 116 39.28 7.48 -27.70
CA ASN A 116 40.06 8.59 -28.30
C ASN A 116 41.29 9.05 -27.49
N ASN A 117 41.38 8.72 -26.19
CA ASN A 117 42.56 9.02 -25.36
C ASN A 117 43.60 7.88 -25.36
N HIS A 118 43.36 6.80 -26.10
CA HIS A 118 44.27 5.65 -26.19
C HIS A 118 45.12 5.62 -27.47
N ASP A 119 45.17 6.74 -28.22
CA ASP A 119 45.75 6.79 -29.56
C ASP A 119 47.04 7.63 -29.65
N ASP A 120 47.89 7.60 -28.62
CA ASP A 120 49.19 8.30 -28.70
C ASP A 120 50.40 7.49 -28.22
N ASN A 121 50.26 6.24 -27.75
CA ASN A 121 51.40 5.35 -27.45
C ASN A 121 50.97 3.87 -27.36
N ASN A 122 50.85 3.18 -28.50
CA ASN A 122 51.24 1.78 -28.73
C ASN A 122 50.49 1.22 -29.96
N ASP A 123 51.08 1.45 -31.14
CA ASP A 123 50.94 0.52 -32.26
C ASP A 123 51.59 -0.81 -31.87
N ASP A 124 50.80 -1.76 -31.35
CA ASP A 124 50.95 -3.21 -31.53
C ASP A 124 50.09 -3.96 -30.50
N ILE A 125 49.10 -4.73 -30.97
CA ILE A 125 48.16 -5.60 -30.22
C ILE A 125 46.76 -4.98 -30.02
N VAL A 126 46.09 -4.68 -31.14
CA VAL A 126 44.64 -4.90 -31.23
C VAL A 126 44.48 -6.27 -31.90
N PRO A 127 43.91 -7.29 -31.23
CA PRO A 127 43.62 -8.54 -31.90
C PRO A 127 42.43 -8.30 -32.84
N ASP A 128 42.73 -8.14 -34.12
CA ASP A 128 41.73 -8.00 -35.21
C ASP A 128 40.97 -9.32 -35.46
N GLN A 129 41.22 -10.34 -34.64
CA GLN A 129 40.57 -11.64 -34.67
C GLN A 129 39.99 -11.92 -33.27
N LEU A 130 38.67 -12.17 -33.22
CA LEU A 130 38.02 -12.73 -32.04
C LEU A 130 38.78 -14.01 -31.64
N PRO A 131 39.09 -14.22 -30.34
CA PRO A 131 39.71 -15.46 -29.89
C PRO A 131 38.88 -16.65 -30.37
N GLU A 132 39.46 -17.54 -31.17
CA GLU A 132 38.76 -18.74 -31.68
C GLU A 132 38.24 -19.61 -30.53
N ASP A 133 38.96 -19.61 -29.40
CA ASP A 133 38.56 -20.24 -28.13
C ASP A 133 37.17 -19.78 -27.63
N PHE A 134 36.73 -18.56 -27.96
CA PHE A 134 35.40 -18.07 -27.56
C PHE A 134 34.27 -18.81 -28.31
N PHE A 135 34.47 -19.13 -29.59
CA PHE A 135 33.48 -19.85 -30.39
C PHE A 135 33.45 -21.34 -30.04
N ASP A 136 34.59 -21.94 -29.72
CA ASP A 136 34.65 -23.32 -29.24
C ASP A 136 33.93 -23.49 -27.90
N ASN A 137 34.08 -22.52 -26.98
CA ASN A 137 33.33 -22.49 -25.72
C ASN A 137 31.81 -22.26 -25.92
N LEU A 138 31.42 -21.50 -26.95
CA LEU A 138 30.01 -21.28 -27.27
C LEU A 138 29.38 -22.54 -27.88
N ALA A 139 30.10 -23.23 -28.78
CA ALA A 139 29.68 -24.51 -29.35
C ALA A 139 29.59 -25.61 -28.28
N GLU A 140 30.51 -25.64 -27.31
CA GLU A 140 30.43 -26.52 -26.14
C GLU A 140 29.27 -26.15 -25.20
N GLN A 141 28.91 -24.87 -25.07
CA GLN A 141 27.74 -24.43 -24.31
C GLN A 141 26.41 -24.71 -25.03
N GLU A 142 26.35 -24.61 -26.36
CA GLU A 142 25.17 -24.97 -27.16
C GLU A 142 24.95 -26.49 -27.17
N ALA A 143 26.02 -27.29 -27.14
CA ALA A 143 25.96 -28.74 -26.96
C ALA A 143 25.42 -29.14 -25.57
N ARG A 144 25.60 -28.29 -24.55
CA ARG A 144 24.87 -28.40 -23.27
C ARG A 144 23.48 -27.83 -23.45
N GLN A 145 22.62 -28.60 -24.11
CA GLN A 145 21.19 -28.33 -24.21
C GLN A 145 20.65 -27.83 -22.86
N ILE A 146 20.28 -26.56 -22.80
CA ILE A 146 19.59 -25.97 -21.65
C ILE A 146 18.18 -26.58 -21.64
N THR A 147 18.06 -27.78 -21.07
CA THR A 147 16.85 -28.61 -21.11
C THR A 147 15.68 -28.03 -20.32
N ALA A 148 15.90 -27.02 -19.48
CA ALA A 148 14.83 -26.31 -18.81
C ALA A 148 15.23 -24.88 -18.48
N LYS A 149 14.63 -23.92 -19.19
CA LYS A 149 14.48 -22.55 -18.66
C LYS A 149 13.65 -22.63 -17.37
N PRO A 150 14.12 -22.14 -16.22
CA PRO A 150 13.35 -22.18 -14.99
C PRO A 150 12.04 -21.40 -15.18
N THR A 151 10.90 -22.09 -15.03
CA THR A 151 9.57 -21.51 -15.23
C THR A 151 9.12 -20.61 -14.08
N HIS A 152 9.84 -20.65 -12.94
CA HIS A 152 9.47 -19.92 -11.74
C HIS A 152 10.71 -19.41 -11.00
N VAL A 153 10.91 -18.09 -11.02
CA VAL A 153 11.89 -17.42 -10.14
C VAL A 153 11.19 -17.13 -8.82
N ASN A 154 11.60 -17.82 -7.75
CA ASN A 154 11.13 -17.51 -6.41
C ASN A 154 11.84 -16.24 -5.92
N PHE A 155 11.14 -15.10 -5.90
CA PHE A 155 11.70 -13.84 -5.42
C PHE A 155 12.01 -13.82 -3.92
N ASN A 156 11.64 -14.87 -3.16
CA ASN A 156 12.11 -15.06 -1.78
C ASN A 156 13.49 -15.72 -1.68
N ASP A 157 14.03 -16.27 -2.77
CA ASP A 157 15.37 -16.90 -2.84
C ASP A 157 16.41 -15.98 -3.49
N LEU A 158 16.14 -14.66 -3.61
CA LEU A 158 17.21 -13.70 -3.85
C LEU A 158 18.12 -13.76 -2.63
N ASN A 159 19.22 -14.51 -2.75
CA ASN A 159 20.20 -14.71 -1.70
C ASN A 159 20.55 -13.36 -1.10
N ASP A 160 20.36 -13.23 0.22
CA ASP A 160 20.76 -12.04 0.96
C ASP A 160 22.26 -11.73 0.75
N GLU A 161 23.07 -12.67 0.24
CA GLU A 161 24.49 -12.57 -0.08
C GLU A 161 24.83 -11.54 -1.19
N ASP A 162 23.98 -11.38 -2.22
CA ASP A 162 24.33 -10.58 -3.42
C ASP A 162 24.06 -9.07 -3.28
N PHE A 163 23.41 -8.66 -2.18
CA PHE A 163 23.10 -7.26 -1.93
C PHE A 163 24.22 -6.56 -1.16
N SER A 164 24.55 -5.32 -1.51
CA SER A 164 25.44 -4.50 -0.68
C SER A 164 24.86 -4.31 0.73
N ALA A 165 25.72 -4.11 1.74
CA ALA A 165 25.29 -3.98 3.14
C ALA A 165 24.22 -2.90 3.35
N ASP A 166 24.28 -1.82 2.57
CA ASP A 166 23.31 -0.72 2.61
C ASP A 166 21.93 -1.16 2.10
N VAL A 167 21.88 -1.96 1.02
CA VAL A 167 20.64 -2.52 0.49
C VAL A 167 20.04 -3.51 1.48
N LYS A 168 20.85 -4.36 2.12
CA LYS A 168 20.38 -5.28 3.18
C LYS A 168 19.77 -4.50 4.35
N ALA A 169 20.42 -3.44 4.81
CA ALA A 169 19.92 -2.61 5.91
C ALA A 169 18.57 -1.95 5.57
N GLU A 170 18.42 -1.44 4.34
CA GLU A 170 17.15 -0.86 3.90
C GLU A 170 16.05 -1.93 3.78
N LEU A 171 16.38 -3.10 3.24
CA LEU A 171 15.45 -4.22 3.12
C LEU A 171 14.99 -4.71 4.51
N GLN A 172 15.88 -4.78 5.49
CA GLN A 172 15.53 -5.09 6.88
C GLN A 172 14.62 -4.03 7.51
N LYS A 173 14.86 -2.73 7.24
CA LYS A 173 13.96 -1.65 7.69
C LYS A 173 12.58 -1.81 7.07
N GLN A 174 12.49 -2.14 5.77
CA GLN A 174 11.21 -2.39 5.10
C GLN A 174 10.48 -3.60 5.69
N LYS A 175 11.17 -4.73 5.88
CA LYS A 175 10.64 -5.92 6.56
C LYS A 175 10.10 -5.58 7.96
N LYS A 176 10.82 -4.73 8.72
CA LYS A 176 10.36 -4.27 10.05
C LYS A 176 9.11 -3.38 9.95
N LYS A 177 9.02 -2.50 8.94
CA LYS A 177 7.86 -1.63 8.71
C LYS A 177 6.61 -2.45 8.33
N THR A 178 6.75 -3.40 7.42
CA THR A 178 5.65 -4.28 6.99
C THR A 178 5.19 -5.16 8.17
N LEU A 179 6.12 -5.79 8.88
CA LEU A 179 5.82 -6.61 10.06
C LEU A 179 5.12 -5.81 11.16
N ARG A 180 5.53 -4.56 11.41
CA ARG A 180 4.80 -3.65 12.32
C ARG A 180 3.36 -3.43 11.87
N HIS A 181 3.11 -3.31 10.57
CA HIS A 181 1.77 -3.14 10.03
C HIS A 181 0.92 -4.41 10.20
N LEU A 182 1.49 -5.59 9.91
CA LEU A 182 0.84 -6.89 10.10
C LEU A 182 0.52 -7.18 11.57
N ARG A 183 1.37 -6.75 12.50
CA ARG A 183 1.16 -6.93 13.95
C ARG A 183 0.16 -5.94 14.57
N LYS A 184 -0.34 -4.94 13.83
CA LYS A 184 -1.35 -4.01 14.37
C LYS A 184 -2.65 -4.76 14.55
N THR A 185 -3.12 -4.84 15.79
CA THR A 185 -4.44 -5.39 16.13
C THR A 185 -5.57 -4.37 15.95
N THR A 186 -5.23 -3.14 15.59
CA THR A 186 -6.14 -1.99 15.60
C THR A 186 -6.09 -1.27 14.26
N LEU A 187 -7.24 -1.13 13.62
CA LEU A 187 -7.39 -0.50 12.31
C LEU A 187 -8.47 0.60 12.36
N LYS A 188 -8.23 1.73 11.71
CA LYS A 188 -9.23 2.79 11.53
C LYS A 188 -9.94 2.57 10.19
N ARG A 189 -11.26 2.44 10.22
CA ARG A 189 -12.14 2.29 9.05
C ARG A 189 -13.11 3.49 9.05
N GLY A 190 -12.69 4.59 8.42
CA GLY A 190 -13.44 5.84 8.42
C GLY A 190 -13.59 6.42 9.84
N PRO A 191 -14.81 6.70 10.32
CA PRO A 191 -15.04 7.23 11.66
C PRO A 191 -14.82 6.18 12.76
N VAL A 192 -14.87 4.88 12.43
CA VAL A 192 -14.81 3.79 13.40
C VAL A 192 -13.39 3.23 13.54
N LYS A 193 -13.03 2.83 14.76
CA LYS A 193 -11.80 2.13 15.09
C LYS A 193 -12.11 0.70 15.51
N VAL A 194 -11.61 -0.27 14.74
CA VAL A 194 -11.81 -1.70 14.98
C VAL A 194 -10.57 -2.26 15.68
N THR A 195 -10.76 -2.90 16.83
CA THR A 195 -9.69 -3.49 17.65
C THR A 195 -9.94 -4.97 17.86
N LEU A 196 -8.95 -5.82 17.58
CA LEU A 196 -9.01 -7.24 17.92
C LEU A 196 -8.73 -7.44 19.41
N LEU A 197 -9.60 -8.18 20.09
CA LEU A 197 -9.40 -8.59 21.48
C LEU A 197 -8.27 -9.61 21.58
N ALA A 198 -7.49 -9.54 22.66
CA ALA A 198 -6.43 -10.52 22.91
C ALA A 198 -7.04 -11.91 23.18
N SER A 199 -6.33 -12.96 22.76
CA SER A 199 -6.75 -14.34 23.05
C SER A 199 -6.86 -14.57 24.57
N MET A 200 -7.90 -15.27 24.99
CA MET A 200 -8.08 -15.66 26.39
C MET A 200 -6.93 -16.53 26.91
N SER A 201 -6.28 -17.30 26.03
CA SER A 201 -5.13 -18.12 26.40
C SER A 201 -3.93 -17.26 26.80
N SER A 202 -3.62 -16.19 26.06
CA SER A 202 -2.44 -15.35 26.33
C SER A 202 -2.64 -14.46 27.56
N THR A 203 -3.86 -13.97 27.78
CA THR A 203 -4.20 -13.14 28.94
C THR A 203 -4.26 -13.92 30.26
N ARG A 204 -4.62 -15.20 30.22
CA ARG A 204 -4.67 -16.06 31.42
C ARG A 204 -3.31 -16.65 31.79
N THR A 205 -2.49 -17.00 30.80
CA THR A 205 -1.21 -17.70 31.03
C THR A 205 -0.06 -16.77 31.36
N LEU A 206 -0.06 -15.55 30.82
CA LEU A 206 1.02 -14.59 30.98
C LEU A 206 0.56 -13.36 31.76
N ALA A 207 1.42 -12.87 32.64
CA ALA A 207 1.20 -11.60 33.31
C ALA A 207 1.20 -10.44 32.30
N PRO A 208 0.46 -9.35 32.58
CA PRO A 208 0.50 -8.14 31.76
C PRO A 208 1.93 -7.61 31.58
N GLN A 209 2.21 -7.04 30.42
CA GLN A 209 3.52 -6.46 30.14
C GLN A 209 3.79 -5.25 31.04
N LYS A 210 5.07 -5.06 31.40
CA LYS A 210 5.50 -3.92 32.20
C LYS A 210 5.17 -2.59 31.52
N ASP A 211 4.72 -1.60 32.30
CA ASP A 211 4.60 -0.23 31.82
C ASP A 211 5.98 0.43 31.74
N SER A 212 6.44 0.67 30.51
CA SER A 212 7.73 1.31 30.26
C SER A 212 7.80 2.73 30.82
N THR A 213 6.68 3.47 30.92
CA THR A 213 6.70 4.85 31.41
C THR A 213 7.06 4.90 32.89
N VAL A 214 6.43 4.03 33.69
CA VAL A 214 6.71 3.87 35.13
C VAL A 214 8.12 3.33 35.35
N LEU A 215 8.50 2.29 34.61
CA LEU A 215 9.84 1.70 34.73
C LEU A 215 10.94 2.70 34.34
N ASN A 216 10.74 3.46 33.26
CA ASN A 216 11.69 4.48 32.83
C ASN A 216 11.78 5.64 33.82
N LYS A 217 10.68 6.03 34.49
CA LYS A 217 10.72 7.03 35.57
C LYS A 217 11.53 6.52 36.75
N LYS A 218 11.27 5.28 37.19
CA LYS A 218 12.05 4.61 38.24
C LYS A 218 13.54 4.53 37.86
N ASP A 219 13.85 4.08 36.65
CA ASP A 219 15.22 3.95 36.17
C ASP A 219 15.92 5.30 36.03
N LYS A 220 15.24 6.32 35.47
CA LYS A 220 15.78 7.68 35.39
C LYS A 220 16.07 8.27 36.77
N TRP A 221 15.21 7.99 37.75
CA TRP A 221 15.42 8.43 39.13
C TRP A 221 16.63 7.72 39.77
N LEU A 222 16.71 6.41 39.64
CA LEU A 222 17.81 5.60 40.20
C LEU A 222 19.16 5.85 39.53
N LYS A 223 19.15 6.19 38.23
CA LYS A 223 20.33 6.48 37.40
C LYS A 223 20.51 7.99 37.18
N ARG A 224 19.94 8.84 38.05
CA ARG A 224 20.09 10.30 37.92
C ARG A 224 21.56 10.71 38.08
N LYS A 225 21.99 11.69 37.29
CA LYS A 225 23.39 12.17 37.27
C LYS A 225 23.87 12.65 38.66
N ALA A 226 22.97 13.19 39.48
CA ALA A 226 23.28 13.67 40.83
C ALA A 226 23.78 12.59 41.80
N LEU A 227 23.57 11.31 41.51
CA LEU A 227 24.07 10.21 42.36
C LEU A 227 25.55 9.88 42.10
N GLY A 228 26.19 10.49 41.10
CA GLY A 228 27.63 10.31 40.86
C GLY A 228 28.09 8.85 40.69
N ARG A 229 27.19 7.95 40.23
CA ARG A 229 27.53 6.54 40.03
C ARG A 229 28.66 6.45 39.01
N LYS A 230 29.76 5.78 39.38
CA LYS A 230 30.83 5.43 38.44
C LYS A 230 30.21 4.64 37.29
N ARG A 231 30.47 5.11 36.07
CA ARG A 231 30.06 4.44 34.84
C ARG A 231 30.85 3.16 34.64
#